data_AF-A0A930RG30-F1
#
_entry.id   AF-A0A930RG30-F1
#
_cell.length_a   1.000
_cell.length_b   1.000
_cell.length_c   1.000
_cell.angle_alpha   90.00
_cell.angle_beta   90.00
_cell.angle_gamma   90.00
#
_symmetry.space_group_name_H-M   'P 1'
#
loop_
_entity.id
_entity.type
_entity.pdbx_description
1 polymer ?
#
loop_
_entity_poly.entity_id
_entity_poly.type
_entity_poly.pdbx_seq_one_letter_code
_entity_poly.pdbx_strand_id
1 'polypeptide(L)'
;MEGKIHDGDVVVIRYEGPKGGPGMQEMLNPTAVITGMGLKVGLITDGRFSGASQGACVGHVSPEAMSGGPIALIEDGDMITIDIPNRRLELEVSDEELEKRRKNWVKPEQKIKTGYLALYAKLTTSANTGAILQ
;
A
#
# COMPACT_ATOMS: atom_id res chain seq x y z
N MET A 1 -7.66 4.88 16.22
CA MET A 1 -7.29 6.03 15.35
C MET A 1 -7.77 7.28 16.05
N GLU A 2 -7.00 7.77 17.03
CA GLU A 2 -7.36 8.92 17.87
C GLU A 2 -7.17 10.24 17.09
N GLY A 3 -8.14 10.62 16.26
CA GLY A 3 -8.16 11.96 15.63
C GLY A 3 -6.96 12.30 14.72
N LYS A 4 -6.21 11.30 14.25
CA LYS A 4 -5.01 11.52 13.41
C LYS A 4 -5.31 11.62 11.90
N ILE A 5 -6.50 11.24 11.47
CA ILE A 5 -6.92 11.24 10.06
C ILE A 5 -7.98 12.32 9.89
N HIS A 6 -7.82 13.17 8.88
CA HIS A 6 -8.67 14.31 8.57
C HIS A 6 -9.14 14.25 7.11
N ASP A 7 -10.17 15.04 6.79
CA ASP A 7 -10.62 15.21 5.41
C ASP A 7 -9.50 15.74 4.52
N GLY A 8 -9.35 15.13 3.34
CA GLY A 8 -8.29 15.44 2.38
C GLY A 8 -7.03 14.57 2.52
N ASP A 9 -6.89 13.82 3.62
CA ASP A 9 -5.74 12.93 3.79
C ASP A 9 -5.76 11.77 2.79
N VAL A 10 -4.56 11.26 2.47
CA VAL A 10 -4.37 10.00 1.75
C VAL A 10 -3.79 8.99 2.72
N VAL A 11 -4.58 7.98 3.10
CA VAL A 11 -4.14 6.93 4.02
C VAL A 11 -3.46 5.82 3.22
N VAL A 12 -2.20 5.58 3.55
CA VAL A 12 -1.37 4.55 2.90
C VAL A 12 -1.27 3.32 3.81
N ILE A 13 -1.79 2.20 3.33
CA ILE A 13 -1.71 0.90 4.01
C ILE A 13 -0.74 0.02 3.23
N ARG A 14 0.47 -0.16 3.77
CA ARG A 14 1.58 -0.82 3.08
C ARG A 14 2.07 -2.07 3.81
N TYR A 15 2.86 -2.88 3.11
CA TYR A 15 3.28 -4.21 3.56
C TYR A 15 2.11 -5.20 3.70
N GLU A 16 1.07 -5.00 2.90
CA GLU A 16 -0.08 -5.90 2.79
C GLU A 16 -0.16 -6.53 1.38
N GLY A 17 0.89 -6.35 0.57
CA GLY A 17 1.06 -6.98 -0.74
C GLY A 17 1.33 -8.49 -0.70
N PRO A 18 1.56 -9.12 -1.87
CA PRO A 18 1.80 -10.56 -1.97
C PRO A 18 2.90 -11.08 -1.02
N LYS A 19 4.04 -10.39 -0.94
CA LYS A 19 5.17 -10.79 -0.08
C LYS A 19 5.07 -10.17 1.32
N GLY A 20 4.56 -8.95 1.41
CA GLY A 20 4.48 -8.18 2.65
C GLY A 20 3.49 -8.74 3.66
N GLY A 21 2.28 -9.10 3.18
CA GLY A 21 1.19 -9.61 4.01
C GLY A 21 1.60 -10.82 4.85
N PRO A 22 2.09 -11.92 4.25
CA PRO A 22 2.00 -12.35 2.84
C PRO A 22 0.59 -12.82 2.42
N GLY A 23 0.35 -12.95 1.11
CA GLY A 23 -0.91 -13.45 0.55
C GLY A 23 -1.88 -12.37 0.08
N MET A 24 -1.46 -11.10 0.11
CA MET A 24 -2.23 -9.97 -0.41
C MET A 24 -3.67 -9.92 0.14
N GLN A 25 -3.81 -9.84 1.45
CA GLN A 25 -5.11 -9.97 2.12
C GLN A 25 -6.09 -8.88 1.65
N GLU A 26 -7.36 -9.25 1.55
CA GLU A 26 -8.44 -8.31 1.30
C GLU A 26 -8.88 -7.63 2.59
N MET A 27 -8.85 -6.29 2.60
CA MET A 27 -9.14 -5.49 3.78
C MET A 27 -10.53 -4.86 3.67
N LEU A 28 -11.41 -5.17 4.62
CA LEU A 28 -12.72 -4.53 4.82
C LEU A 28 -12.70 -3.51 5.96
N ASN A 29 -11.91 -3.76 7.00
CA ASN A 29 -11.95 -2.94 8.22
C ASN A 29 -11.52 -1.48 7.99
N PRO A 30 -10.45 -1.17 7.22
CA PRO A 30 -10.04 0.23 7.03
C PRO A 30 -11.10 1.07 6.30
N THR A 31 -11.72 0.50 5.26
CA THR A 31 -12.77 1.18 4.50
C THR A 31 -14.03 1.38 5.33
N ALA A 32 -14.44 0.37 6.10
CA ALA A 32 -15.60 0.44 6.98
C ALA A 32 -15.43 1.45 8.12
N VAL A 33 -14.25 1.51 8.75
CA VAL A 33 -13.97 2.45 9.85
C VAL A 33 -14.00 3.89 9.35
N ILE A 34 -13.33 4.18 8.23
CA ILE A 34 -13.28 5.53 7.66
C ILE A 34 -14.66 6.00 7.21
N THR A 35 -15.41 5.11 6.55
CA THR A 35 -16.79 5.39 6.15
C THR A 35 -17.67 5.67 7.37
N GLY A 36 -17.52 4.87 8.43
CA GLY A 36 -18.24 5.08 9.71
C GLY A 36 -17.89 6.38 10.42
N MET A 37 -16.68 6.92 10.19
CA MET A 37 -16.25 8.23 10.71
C MET A 37 -16.74 9.40 9.84
N GLY A 38 -17.29 9.14 8.65
CA GLY A 38 -17.78 10.18 7.73
C GLY A 38 -16.68 11.02 7.07
N LEU A 39 -15.43 10.55 7.10
CA LEU A 39 -14.27 11.27 6.57
C LEU A 39 -14.14 11.11 5.05
N LYS A 40 -13.67 12.17 4.38
CA LYS A 40 -13.37 12.19 2.94
C LYS A 40 -11.87 12.06 2.70
N VAL A 41 -11.42 10.82 2.55
CA VAL A 41 -9.99 10.51 2.38
C VAL A 41 -9.75 9.63 1.16
N GLY A 42 -8.54 9.70 0.62
CA GLY A 42 -8.03 8.72 -0.34
C GLY A 42 -7.45 7.51 0.39
N LEU A 43 -7.58 6.33 -0.19
CA LEU A 43 -7.00 5.09 0.32
C LEU A 43 -6.07 4.46 -0.70
N ILE A 44 -4.87 4.09 -0.29
CA ILE A 44 -3.88 3.43 -1.13
C ILE A 44 -3.31 2.22 -0.41
N THR A 45 -3.16 1.11 -1.12
CA THR A 45 -2.50 -0.09 -0.59
C THR A 45 -1.76 -0.90 -1.65
N ASP A 46 -0.67 -1.56 -1.24
CA ASP A 46 -0.05 -2.64 -2.00
C ASP A 46 -0.82 -3.97 -1.88
N GLY A 47 -1.81 -4.05 -0.99
CA GLY A 47 -2.77 -5.14 -0.83
C GLY A 47 -4.06 -4.95 -1.62
N ARG A 48 -5.19 -5.39 -1.03
CA ARG A 48 -6.53 -5.34 -1.65
C ARG A 48 -7.56 -4.68 -0.74
N PHE A 49 -8.52 -3.97 -1.34
CA PHE A 49 -9.72 -3.49 -0.67
C PHE A 49 -10.93 -4.33 -1.08
N SER A 50 -11.84 -4.56 -0.13
CA SER A 50 -13.16 -5.14 -0.42
C SER A 50 -14.13 -4.04 -0.85
N GLY A 51 -15.05 -4.38 -1.76
CA GLY A 51 -15.89 -3.46 -2.54
C GLY A 51 -16.89 -2.56 -1.80
N ALA A 52 -16.72 -2.32 -0.51
CA ALA A 52 -17.52 -1.38 0.29
C ALA A 52 -16.90 0.03 0.38
N SER A 53 -16.03 0.39 -0.56
CA SER A 53 -15.28 1.65 -0.56
C SER A 53 -16.14 2.86 -0.94
N GLN A 54 -16.11 3.92 -0.13
CA GLN A 54 -16.54 5.27 -0.53
C GLN A 54 -15.30 6.14 -0.80
N GLY A 55 -15.29 6.86 -1.93
CA GLY A 55 -14.16 7.70 -2.34
C GLY A 55 -13.09 6.96 -3.17
N ALA A 56 -11.90 7.56 -3.31
CA ALA A 56 -10.82 7.01 -4.12
C ALA A 56 -10.08 5.91 -3.35
N CYS A 57 -10.20 4.66 -3.79
CA CYS A 57 -9.51 3.50 -3.21
C CYS A 57 -8.66 2.80 -4.28
N VAL A 58 -7.34 2.81 -4.08
CA VAL A 58 -6.36 2.24 -5.01
C VAL A 58 -5.67 1.05 -4.35
N GLY A 59 -5.96 -0.16 -4.84
CA GLY A 59 -5.26 -1.38 -4.44
C GLY A 59 -4.18 -1.78 -5.44
N HIS A 60 -3.49 -2.88 -5.16
CA HIS A 60 -2.51 -3.51 -6.05
C HIS A 60 -1.30 -2.62 -6.42
N VAL A 61 -0.97 -1.62 -5.59
CA VAL A 61 0.19 -0.77 -5.84
C VAL A 61 1.46 -1.62 -5.95
N SER A 62 2.13 -1.46 -7.09
CA SER A 62 3.28 -2.27 -7.49
C SER A 62 4.43 -1.38 -7.97
N PRO A 63 5.70 -1.66 -7.63
CA PRO A 63 6.14 -2.73 -6.74
C PRO A 63 5.65 -2.54 -5.29
N GLU A 64 5.35 -3.63 -4.59
CA GLU A 64 4.87 -3.59 -3.20
C GLU A 64 5.96 -3.06 -2.23
N ALA A 65 5.56 -2.68 -1.02
CA ALA A 65 6.49 -2.12 -0.06
C ALA A 65 7.59 -3.11 0.37
N MET A 66 7.25 -4.39 0.51
CA MET A 66 8.21 -5.46 0.86
C MET A 66 9.27 -5.68 -0.23
N SER A 67 9.04 -5.20 -1.45
CA SER A 67 9.98 -5.21 -2.56
C SER A 67 10.72 -3.88 -2.74
N GLY A 68 10.53 -2.90 -1.85
CA GLY A 68 11.21 -1.60 -1.92
C GLY A 68 10.64 -0.67 -3.00
N GLY A 69 9.38 -0.87 -3.40
CA GLY A 69 8.70 0.06 -4.31
C GLY A 69 8.49 1.45 -3.69
N PRO A 70 8.09 2.46 -4.48
CA PRO A 70 7.90 3.83 -3.99
C PRO A 70 6.98 3.94 -2.75
N ILE A 71 5.95 3.09 -2.66
CA ILE A 71 5.04 3.02 -1.50
C ILE A 71 5.77 2.68 -0.17
N ALA A 72 6.93 2.02 -0.22
CA ALA A 72 7.77 1.76 0.95
C ALA A 72 8.46 3.02 1.50
N LEU A 73 8.60 4.06 0.67
CA LEU A 73 9.39 5.26 0.92
C LEU A 73 8.54 6.48 1.27
N ILE A 74 7.22 6.33 1.28
CA ILE A 74 6.28 7.38 1.71
C ILE A 74 6.49 7.66 3.19
N GLU A 75 6.53 8.95 3.53
CA GLU A 75 6.60 9.50 4.88
C GLU A 75 5.34 10.35 5.15
N ASP A 76 4.96 10.47 6.43
CA ASP A 76 3.79 11.27 6.81
C ASP A 76 3.99 12.74 6.40
N GLY A 77 3.00 13.32 5.71
CA GLY A 77 3.05 14.67 5.18
C GLY A 77 3.49 14.78 3.72
N ASP A 78 3.91 13.69 3.08
CA ASP A 78 4.13 13.68 1.64
C ASP A 78 2.81 13.92 0.88
N MET A 79 2.89 14.71 -0.19
CA MET A 79 1.74 14.95 -1.06
C MET A 79 1.58 13.81 -2.07
N ILE A 80 0.35 13.29 -2.17
CA ILE A 80 0.00 12.22 -3.13
C ILE A 80 -1.17 12.69 -3.98
N THR A 81 -0.97 12.72 -5.29
CA THR A 81 -2.01 13.06 -6.26
C THR A 81 -2.64 11.79 -6.82
N ILE A 82 -3.97 11.67 -6.66
CA ILE A 82 -4.78 10.61 -7.25
C ILE A 82 -5.64 11.22 -8.37
N ASP A 83 -5.20 11.07 -9.61
CA ASP A 83 -5.86 11.61 -10.79
C ASP A 83 -6.56 10.47 -11.57
N ILE A 84 -7.85 10.30 -11.27
CA ILE A 84 -8.68 9.24 -11.88
C ILE A 84 -8.87 9.44 -13.40
N PRO A 85 -9.22 10.65 -13.91
CA PRO A 85 -9.35 10.86 -15.35
C PRO A 85 -8.10 10.51 -16.14
N ASN A 86 -6.92 10.87 -15.64
CA ASN A 86 -5.65 10.58 -16.32
C ASN A 86 -5.03 9.24 -15.93
N ARG A 87 -5.68 8.46 -15.05
CA ARG A 87 -5.19 7.17 -14.52
C ARG A 87 -3.78 7.28 -13.92
N ARG A 88 -3.52 8.37 -13.19
CA ARG A 88 -2.22 8.67 -12.60
C ARG A 88 -2.31 8.64 -11.08
N LEU A 89 -1.37 7.95 -10.47
CA LEU A 89 -1.08 7.99 -9.04
C LEU A 89 0.35 8.48 -8.89
N GLU A 90 0.54 9.63 -8.25
CA GLU A 90 1.83 10.31 -8.18
C GLU A 90 2.17 10.67 -6.74
N LEU A 91 3.40 10.36 -6.33
CA LEU A 91 3.98 10.80 -5.08
C LEU A 91 4.81 12.04 -5.40
N GLU A 92 4.44 13.20 -4.87
CA GLU A 92 5.07 14.49 -5.18
C GLU A 92 6.33 14.70 -4.35
N VAL A 93 7.27 13.76 -4.50
CA VAL A 93 8.60 13.79 -3.88
C VAL A 93 9.62 13.71 -5.01
N SER A 94 10.66 14.55 -4.95
CA SER A 94 11.67 14.56 -6.01
C SER A 94 12.45 13.24 -6.07
N ASP A 95 12.95 12.90 -7.26
CA ASP A 95 13.72 11.69 -7.47
C ASP A 95 14.97 11.64 -6.57
N GLU A 96 15.62 12.78 -6.31
CA GLU A 96 16.78 12.85 -5.44
C GLU A 96 16.44 12.48 -3.99
N GLU A 97 15.28 12.91 -3.50
CA GLU A 97 14.84 12.58 -2.15
C GLU A 97 14.38 11.13 -2.05
N LEU A 98 13.66 10.63 -3.06
CA LEU A 98 13.31 9.21 -3.13
C LEU A 98 14.55 8.32 -3.14
N GLU A 99 15.61 8.70 -3.84
CA GLU A 99 16.86 7.94 -3.85
C GLU A 99 17.59 7.98 -2.51
N LYS A 100 17.55 9.10 -1.77
CA LYS A 100 18.07 9.13 -0.39
C LYS A 100 17.28 8.19 0.52
N ARG A 101 15.94 8.27 0.47
CA ARG A 101 15.07 7.39 1.25
C ARG A 101 15.28 5.92 0.90
N ARG A 102 15.46 5.60 -0.39
CA ARG A 102 15.77 4.26 -0.88
C ARG A 102 17.08 3.71 -0.30
N LYS A 103 18.12 4.54 -0.20
CA LYS A 103 19.41 4.14 0.40
C LYS A 103 19.31 3.85 1.89
N ASN A 104 18.41 4.56 2.58
CA ASN A 104 18.17 4.37 4.01
C ASN A 104 17.11 3.30 4.30
N TRP A 105 16.39 2.81 3.28
CA TRP A 105 15.34 1.83 3.46
C TRP A 105 15.92 0.46 3.83
N VAL A 106 15.53 -0.01 5.02
CA VAL A 106 15.84 -1.35 5.49
C VAL A 106 14.62 -2.21 5.28
N LYS A 107 14.77 -3.27 4.47
CA LYS A 107 13.71 -4.24 4.23
C LYS A 107 13.22 -4.84 5.56
N PRO A 108 11.94 -4.71 5.91
CA PRO A 108 11.41 -5.31 7.13
C PRO A 108 11.49 -6.82 7.10
N GLU A 109 11.56 -7.43 8.29
CA GLU A 109 11.51 -8.88 8.42
C GLU A 109 10.10 -9.40 8.11
N GLN A 110 10.01 -10.57 7.47
CA GLN A 110 8.73 -11.21 7.17
C GLN A 110 8.01 -11.59 8.46
N LYS A 111 6.73 -11.20 8.56
CA LYS A 111 5.83 -11.53 9.68
C LYS A 111 5.72 -13.06 9.88
N ILE A 112 5.68 -13.82 8.77
CA ILE A 112 5.56 -15.29 8.78
C ILE A 112 6.81 -15.91 8.18
N LYS A 113 7.52 -16.72 8.99
CA LYS A 113 8.84 -17.27 8.63
C LYS A 113 8.82 -18.74 8.19
N THR A 114 7.73 -19.46 8.46
CA THR A 114 7.58 -20.90 8.19
C THR A 114 6.23 -21.23 7.57
N GLY A 115 6.09 -22.44 7.02
CA GLY A 115 4.85 -22.94 6.44
C GLY A 115 4.52 -22.37 5.03
N TYR A 116 3.28 -22.59 4.58
CA TYR A 116 2.86 -22.28 3.22
C TYR A 116 2.93 -20.78 2.89
N LEU A 117 2.60 -19.89 3.82
CA LEU A 117 2.66 -18.45 3.57
C LEU A 117 4.10 -17.94 3.45
N ALA A 118 5.06 -18.56 4.15
CA ALA A 118 6.48 -18.26 3.96
C ALA A 118 6.99 -18.76 2.60
N LEU A 119 6.50 -19.91 2.12
CA LEU A 119 6.79 -20.38 0.76
C LEU A 119 6.18 -19.46 -0.30
N TYR A 120 4.91 -19.08 -0.13
CA TYR A 120 4.21 -18.12 -0.98
C TYR A 120 4.98 -16.81 -1.10
N ALA A 121 5.39 -16.20 0.03
CA ALA A 121 6.14 -14.95 0.04
C ALA A 121 7.48 -15.02 -0.72
N LYS A 122 8.09 -16.21 -0.78
CA LYS A 122 9.35 -16.43 -1.51
C LYS A 122 9.15 -16.57 -3.01
N LEU A 123 8.08 -17.27 -3.42
CA LEU A 123 7.85 -17.67 -4.81
C LEU A 123 6.88 -16.75 -5.57
N THR A 124 6.07 -15.95 -4.87
CA THR A 124 5.08 -15.10 -5.52
C THR A 124 5.75 -14.00 -6.35
N THR A 125 5.18 -13.77 -7.53
CA THR A 125 5.46 -12.60 -8.36
C THR A 125 4.68 -11.38 -7.84
N SER A 126 4.88 -10.23 -8.49
CA SER A 126 4.21 -8.98 -8.13
C SER A 126 2.71 -9.00 -8.46
N ALA A 127 1.94 -8.13 -7.81
CA ALA A 127 0.50 -8.02 -8.07
C ALA A 127 0.20 -7.61 -9.52
N ASN A 128 1.01 -6.73 -10.12
CA ASN A 128 0.86 -6.34 -11.53
C ASN A 128 1.09 -7.50 -12.53
N THR A 129 1.71 -8.60 -12.11
CA THR A 129 1.88 -9.84 -12.90
C THR A 129 0.95 -10.96 -12.43
N GLY A 130 -0.06 -10.64 -11.61
CA GLY A 130 -1.08 -11.59 -11.16
C GLY A 130 -0.71 -12.40 -9.91
N ALA A 131 0.39 -12.07 -9.22
CA ALA A 131 0.85 -12.76 -8.01
C ALA A 131 0.95 -14.30 -8.17
N ILE A 132 1.33 -14.77 -9.36
CA ILE A 132 1.57 -16.19 -9.63
C ILE A 132 2.82 -16.68 -8.88
N LEU A 133 2.90 -17.99 -8.62
CA LEU A 133 4.08 -18.61 -8.02
C LEU A 133 5.09 -19.01 -9.12
N GLN A 134 6.36 -18.71 -8.90
CA GLN A 134 7.49 -19.09 -9.74
C GLN A 134 8.64 -19.66 -8.91
#